data_AF-F3YBR2-F1
#
_entry.id   AF-F3YBR2-F1
#
_cell.length_a   1.000
_cell.length_b   1.000
_cell.length_c   1.000
_cell.angle_alpha   90.00
_cell.angle_beta   90.00
_cell.angle_gamma   90.00
#
_symmetry.space_group_name_H-M   'P 1'
#
loop_
_entity.id
_entity.type
_entity.pdbx_description
1 polymer ?
#
loop_
_entity_poly.entity_id
_entity_poly.type
_entity_poly.pdbx_seq_one_letter_code
_entity_poly.pdbx_strand_id
1 'polypeptide(L)'
;MASIVLECLTTEKALYTKIYMCEKLQTGNSEIASIMIPYLGKIGTNQYKHLPEKSSKKRSYPLPRDIIARTLSKMNSQIVYVLTEKLEQKEMPEEQLSERIDAIGYIVFYDSTINRKRIYQNIIKTMEKHQKNNLITWKFLTCLSAFPQSIDILEDYCYHSKLKILQLEAERSLNLILRRRNEKLIDY
;
A
#
# COMPACT_ATOMS: atom_id res chain seq x y z
N MET A 1 4.65 -23.19 -10.65
CA MET A 1 6.00 -22.56 -10.58
C MET A 1 6.03 -21.42 -9.56
N ALA A 2 5.15 -20.40 -9.63
CA ALA A 2 5.13 -19.32 -8.63
C ALA A 2 4.86 -19.78 -7.18
N SER A 3 3.96 -20.76 -6.99
CA SER A 3 3.69 -21.36 -5.67
C SER A 3 4.96 -21.92 -5.01
N ILE A 4 5.75 -22.69 -5.77
CA ILE A 4 7.02 -23.28 -5.31
C ILE A 4 8.01 -22.18 -4.91
N VAL A 5 8.13 -21.12 -5.73
CA VAL A 5 9.01 -19.99 -5.39
C VAL A 5 8.55 -19.29 -4.11
N LEU A 6 7.24 -19.09 -3.92
CA LEU A 6 6.70 -18.48 -2.71
C LEU A 6 6.93 -19.34 -1.47
N GLU A 7 6.75 -20.66 -1.57
CA GLU A 7 7.06 -21.61 -0.50
C GLU A 7 8.54 -21.55 -0.13
N CYS A 8 9.45 -21.61 -1.11
CA CYS A 8 10.89 -21.43 -0.85
C CYS A 8 11.20 -20.07 -0.19
N LEU A 9 10.50 -19.00 -0.58
CA LEU A 9 10.74 -17.65 -0.05
C LEU A 9 10.39 -17.55 1.44
N THR A 10 9.49 -18.41 1.95
CA THR A 10 9.14 -18.46 3.38
C THR A 10 10.29 -18.96 4.26
N THR A 11 11.15 -19.83 3.75
CA THR A 11 12.22 -20.49 4.53
C THR A 11 13.63 -20.04 4.15
N GLU A 12 13.80 -19.45 2.97
CA GLU A 12 15.09 -18.93 2.49
C GLU A 12 15.69 -17.93 3.52
N LYS A 13 17.01 -17.94 3.67
CA LYS A 13 17.76 -17.06 4.58
C LYS A 13 18.74 -16.15 3.84
N ALA A 14 19.29 -16.58 2.71
CA ALA A 14 20.25 -15.84 1.93
C ALA A 14 19.59 -14.64 1.23
N LEU A 15 20.11 -13.43 1.52
CA LEU A 15 19.56 -12.17 1.01
C LEU A 15 19.51 -12.12 -0.51
N TYR A 16 20.61 -12.46 -1.19
CA TYR A 16 20.68 -12.39 -2.65
C TYR A 16 19.76 -13.39 -3.34
N THR A 17 19.57 -14.58 -2.76
CA THR A 17 18.60 -15.56 -3.25
C THR A 17 17.17 -15.02 -3.14
N LYS A 18 16.80 -14.41 -2.00
CA LYS A 18 15.50 -13.75 -1.85
C LYS A 18 15.28 -12.66 -2.89
N ILE A 19 16.30 -11.83 -3.12
CA ILE A 19 16.23 -10.74 -4.12
C ILE A 19 15.95 -11.32 -5.49
N TYR A 20 16.73 -12.33 -5.91
CA TYR A 20 16.57 -12.99 -7.20
C TYR A 20 15.16 -13.61 -7.36
N MET A 21 14.67 -14.30 -6.33
CA MET A 21 13.32 -14.88 -6.33
C MET A 21 12.24 -13.79 -6.48
N CYS A 22 12.37 -12.67 -5.76
CA CYS A 22 11.45 -11.54 -5.89
C CYS A 22 11.52 -10.91 -7.29
N GLU A 23 12.70 -10.80 -7.89
CA GLU A 23 12.87 -10.27 -9.26
C GLU A 23 12.21 -11.18 -10.30
N LYS A 24 12.27 -12.51 -10.11
CA LYS A 24 11.54 -13.45 -10.97
C LYS A 24 10.03 -13.39 -10.79
N LEU A 25 9.54 -13.17 -9.57
CA LEU A 25 8.11 -12.97 -9.33
C LEU A 25 7.60 -11.64 -9.94
N GLN A 26 8.44 -10.59 -9.92
CA GLN A 26 8.12 -9.27 -10.51
C GLN A 26 7.79 -9.31 -12.01
N THR A 27 8.35 -10.27 -12.75
CA THR A 27 8.07 -10.43 -14.19
C THR A 27 6.76 -11.18 -14.47
N GLY A 28 6.01 -11.57 -13.43
CA GLY A 28 4.74 -12.28 -13.57
C GLY A 28 3.59 -11.41 -14.09
N ASN A 29 2.48 -12.07 -14.44
CA ASN A 29 1.24 -11.43 -14.86
C ASN A 29 0.23 -11.33 -13.69
N SER A 30 -1.01 -10.94 -13.99
CA SER A 30 -2.13 -10.87 -13.04
C SER A 30 -2.44 -12.19 -12.32
N GLU A 31 -2.25 -13.35 -12.97
CA GLU A 31 -2.47 -14.66 -12.35
C GLU A 31 -1.42 -14.94 -11.27
N ILE A 32 -0.16 -14.59 -11.55
CA ILE A 32 0.93 -14.69 -10.58
C ILE A 32 0.66 -13.74 -9.40
N ALA A 33 0.21 -12.51 -9.67
CA ALA A 33 -0.17 -11.57 -8.61
C ALA A 33 -1.28 -12.15 -7.70
N SER A 34 -2.31 -12.79 -8.28
CA SER A 34 -3.36 -13.47 -7.51
C SER A 34 -2.82 -14.58 -6.61
N ILE A 35 -1.84 -15.36 -7.07
CA ILE A 35 -1.18 -16.42 -6.28
C ILE A 35 -0.35 -15.83 -5.14
N MET A 36 0.23 -14.63 -5.33
CA MET A 36 1.06 -13.95 -4.32
C MET A 36 0.24 -13.28 -3.21
N ILE A 37 -0.95 -12.77 -3.51
CA ILE A 37 -1.80 -12.03 -2.55
C ILE A 37 -1.99 -12.78 -1.21
N PRO A 38 -2.26 -14.10 -1.16
CA PRO A 38 -2.36 -14.87 0.08
C PRO A 38 -1.11 -14.87 0.97
N TYR A 39 0.06 -14.46 0.47
CA TYR A 39 1.33 -14.42 1.21
C TYR A 39 1.66 -13.04 1.81
N LEU A 40 0.87 -12.01 1.49
CA LEU A 40 1.00 -10.68 2.10
C LEU A 40 0.91 -10.76 3.63
N GLY A 41 1.89 -10.16 4.32
CA GLY A 41 1.96 -10.16 5.78
C GLY A 41 2.49 -11.46 6.40
N LYS A 42 2.79 -12.50 5.60
CA LYS A 42 3.22 -13.82 6.11
C LYS A 42 4.72 -14.07 6.03
N ILE A 43 5.43 -13.38 5.14
CA ILE A 43 6.85 -13.63 4.89
C ILE A 43 7.74 -12.53 5.50
N GLY A 44 8.66 -12.95 6.36
CA GLY A 44 9.56 -12.04 7.08
C GLY A 44 8.89 -11.31 8.24
N THR A 45 9.60 -10.35 8.84
CA THR A 45 9.19 -9.69 10.09
C THR A 45 9.34 -8.16 10.06
N ASN A 46 9.55 -7.58 8.87
CA ASN A 46 9.82 -6.16 8.69
C ASN A 46 8.57 -5.27 8.70
N GLN A 47 7.39 -5.89 8.62
CA GLN A 47 6.08 -5.25 8.60
C GLN A 47 5.85 -4.48 9.91
N TYR A 48 5.03 -3.43 9.84
CA TYR A 48 4.57 -2.79 11.05
C TYR A 48 3.59 -3.71 11.77
N LYS A 49 3.85 -3.99 13.05
CA LYS A 49 2.92 -4.69 13.95
C LYS A 49 2.16 -3.73 14.86
N HIS A 50 2.68 -2.51 14.98
CA HIS A 50 2.10 -1.41 15.76
C HIS A 50 2.30 -0.10 15.00
N LEU A 51 1.59 0.95 15.43
CA LEU A 51 1.79 2.30 14.91
C LEU A 51 3.26 2.72 15.04
N PRO A 52 3.81 3.43 14.05
CA PRO A 52 5.15 3.99 14.19
C PRO A 52 5.17 5.07 15.27
N GLU A 53 6.29 5.18 15.99
CA GLU A 53 6.48 6.23 17.00
C GLU A 53 6.60 7.63 16.38
N LYS A 54 7.04 7.70 15.12
CA LYS A 54 7.32 8.96 14.41
C LYS A 54 6.75 8.91 13.00
N SER A 55 6.24 10.05 12.53
CA SER A 55 5.80 10.19 11.16
C SER A 55 6.98 10.10 10.18
N SER A 56 6.69 9.60 8.98
CA SER A 56 7.69 9.56 7.91
C SER A 56 8.00 10.97 7.43
N LYS A 57 9.28 11.33 7.37
CA LYS A 57 9.76 12.58 6.75
C LYS A 57 9.98 12.47 5.25
N LYS A 58 9.65 11.31 4.65
CA LYS A 58 9.91 11.06 3.23
C LYS A 58 9.04 11.98 2.37
N ARG A 59 9.69 12.60 1.40
CA ARG A 59 9.10 13.44 0.36
C ARG A 59 8.51 12.63 -0.82
N SER A 60 8.46 11.31 -0.69
CA SER A 60 7.95 10.36 -1.66
C SER A 60 7.06 9.33 -0.97
N TYR A 61 6.30 8.56 -1.74
CA TYR A 61 5.52 7.45 -1.19
C TYR A 61 6.47 6.39 -0.59
N PRO A 62 6.17 5.85 0.60
CA PRO A 62 7.04 4.88 1.24
C PRO A 62 7.06 3.55 0.46
N LEU A 63 8.24 2.97 0.29
CA LEU A 63 8.37 1.61 -0.22
C LEU A 63 7.73 0.62 0.76
N PRO A 64 6.87 -0.32 0.30
CA PRO A 64 6.26 -1.32 1.18
C PRO A 64 7.32 -2.09 1.97
N ARG A 65 7.03 -2.37 3.25
CA ARG A 65 7.97 -3.09 4.14
C ARG A 65 7.91 -4.59 3.97
N ASP A 66 6.71 -5.13 3.76
CA ASP A 66 6.47 -6.52 3.40
C ASP A 66 7.12 -6.87 2.06
N ILE A 67 7.72 -8.06 2.00
CA ILE A 67 8.46 -8.51 0.81
C ILE A 67 7.52 -8.80 -0.36
N ILE A 68 6.34 -9.34 -0.10
CA ILE A 68 5.34 -9.65 -1.14
C ILE A 68 4.72 -8.35 -1.65
N ALA A 69 4.34 -7.43 -0.77
CA ALA A 69 3.82 -6.12 -1.15
C ALA A 69 4.81 -5.33 -2.00
N ARG A 70 6.10 -5.34 -1.62
CA ARG A 70 7.17 -4.69 -2.38
C ARG A 70 7.39 -5.33 -3.75
N THR A 71 7.21 -6.65 -3.83
CA THR A 71 7.37 -7.40 -5.08
C THR A 71 6.19 -7.10 -6.02
N LEU A 72 4.96 -7.18 -5.50
CA LEU A 72 3.73 -6.82 -6.22
C LEU A 72 3.78 -5.36 -6.71
N SER A 73 4.25 -4.43 -5.88
CA SER A 73 4.31 -3.01 -6.24
C SER A 73 5.29 -2.66 -7.36
N LYS A 74 6.16 -3.61 -7.73
CA LYS A 74 7.13 -3.49 -8.83
C LYS A 74 6.76 -4.32 -10.07
N MET A 75 5.66 -5.08 -10.03
CA MET A 75 5.10 -5.73 -11.21
C MET A 75 4.49 -4.70 -12.17
N ASN A 76 4.00 -5.16 -13.31
CA ASN A 76 3.18 -4.34 -14.20
C ASN A 76 2.04 -3.67 -13.41
N SER A 77 1.89 -2.35 -13.53
CA SER A 77 0.96 -1.56 -12.71
C SER A 77 -0.52 -1.96 -12.85
N GLN A 78 -0.90 -2.61 -13.95
CA GLN A 78 -2.27 -3.09 -14.16
C GLN A 78 -2.70 -4.16 -13.13
N ILE A 79 -1.75 -4.81 -12.44
CA ILE A 79 -2.07 -5.73 -11.34
C ILE A 79 -2.77 -5.02 -10.15
N VAL A 80 -2.75 -3.69 -10.09
CA VAL A 80 -3.51 -2.93 -9.09
C VAL A 80 -5.00 -3.28 -9.11
N TYR A 81 -5.57 -3.60 -10.28
CA TYR A 81 -6.97 -4.01 -10.35
C TYR A 81 -7.21 -5.31 -9.59
N VAL A 82 -6.33 -6.31 -9.76
CA VAL A 82 -6.33 -7.56 -8.99
C VAL A 82 -6.13 -7.28 -7.50
N LEU A 83 -5.23 -6.35 -7.14
CA LEU A 83 -5.04 -5.95 -5.74
C LEU A 83 -6.26 -5.23 -5.15
N THR A 84 -7.17 -4.70 -5.95
CA THR A 84 -8.36 -3.99 -5.46
C THR A 84 -9.64 -4.83 -5.48
N GLU A 85 -9.59 -6.00 -6.11
CA GLU A 85 -10.70 -6.95 -6.08
C GLU A 85 -10.92 -7.47 -4.67
N LYS A 86 -12.18 -7.53 -4.22
CA LYS A 86 -12.55 -8.22 -2.99
C LYS A 86 -11.84 -7.65 -1.74
N LEU A 87 -11.46 -6.37 -1.73
CA LEU A 87 -10.86 -5.72 -0.55
C LEU A 87 -11.81 -5.71 0.64
N GLU A 88 -13.11 -5.64 0.36
CA GLU A 88 -14.17 -5.53 1.33
C GLU A 88 -14.63 -6.88 1.93
N GLN A 89 -13.98 -7.98 1.56
CA GLN A 89 -14.30 -9.32 2.04
C GLN A 89 -13.98 -9.48 3.53
N LYS A 90 -14.95 -10.01 4.28
CA LYS A 90 -14.95 -10.08 5.75
C LYS A 90 -13.88 -11.00 6.34
N GLU A 91 -13.32 -11.91 5.55
CA GLU A 91 -12.42 -12.97 6.02
C GLU A 91 -10.94 -12.67 5.79
N MET A 92 -10.60 -11.49 5.26
CA MET A 92 -9.19 -11.15 5.01
C MET A 92 -8.46 -10.84 6.33
N PRO A 93 -7.33 -11.50 6.62
CA PRO A 93 -6.47 -11.14 7.74
C PRO A 93 -6.03 -9.68 7.67
N GLU A 94 -5.96 -9.03 8.83
CA GLU A 94 -5.60 -7.61 8.96
C GLU A 94 -4.19 -7.31 8.44
N GLU A 95 -3.24 -8.23 8.65
CA GLU A 95 -1.88 -8.12 8.14
C GLU A 95 -1.85 -8.18 6.61
N GLN A 96 -2.66 -9.07 6.02
CA GLN A 96 -2.79 -9.15 4.58
C GLN A 96 -3.36 -7.85 4.02
N LEU A 97 -4.42 -7.30 4.64
CA LEU A 97 -5.02 -6.03 4.23
C LEU A 97 -4.01 -4.87 4.35
N SER A 98 -3.32 -4.75 5.49
CA SER A 98 -2.30 -3.73 5.76
C SER A 98 -1.24 -3.66 4.65
N GLU A 99 -0.70 -4.81 4.26
CA GLU A 99 0.36 -4.87 3.26
C GLU A 99 -0.18 -4.76 1.83
N ARG A 100 -1.43 -5.18 1.59
CA ARG A 100 -2.13 -4.97 0.33
C ARG A 100 -2.36 -3.48 0.05
N ILE A 101 -2.76 -2.71 1.07
CA ILE A 101 -2.96 -1.25 0.98
C ILE A 101 -1.65 -0.54 0.62
N ASP A 102 -0.52 -0.94 1.23
CA ASP A 102 0.79 -0.38 0.91
C ASP A 102 1.16 -0.59 -0.57
N ALA A 103 0.93 -1.79 -1.12
CA ALA A 103 1.19 -2.09 -2.52
C ALA A 103 0.30 -1.26 -3.46
N ILE A 104 -1.00 -1.16 -3.17
CA ILE A 104 -1.95 -0.37 -3.97
C ILE A 104 -1.53 1.10 -4.00
N GLY A 105 -1.31 1.69 -2.82
CA GLY A 105 -0.96 3.10 -2.73
C GLY A 105 0.36 3.40 -3.45
N TYR A 106 1.35 2.50 -3.36
CA TYR A 106 2.60 2.64 -4.10
C TYR A 106 2.37 2.66 -5.62
N ILE A 107 1.63 1.68 -6.16
CA ILE A 107 1.37 1.61 -7.61
C ILE A 107 0.62 2.85 -8.09
N VAL A 108 -0.48 3.21 -7.43
CA VAL A 108 -1.31 4.36 -7.82
C VAL A 108 -0.55 5.68 -7.69
N PHE A 109 0.33 5.79 -6.70
CA PHE A 109 1.15 6.98 -6.53
C PHE A 109 2.13 7.13 -7.69
N TYR A 110 2.85 6.07 -8.06
CA TYR A 110 3.92 6.18 -9.07
C TYR A 110 3.45 6.07 -10.51
N ASP A 111 2.30 5.46 -10.78
CA ASP A 111 1.74 5.37 -12.13
C ASP A 111 0.53 6.32 -12.31
N SER A 112 0.72 7.37 -13.11
CA SER A 112 -0.34 8.34 -13.43
C SER A 112 -1.35 7.84 -14.47
N THR A 113 -1.09 6.72 -15.16
CA THR A 113 -1.98 6.16 -16.18
C THR A 113 -3.12 5.33 -15.57
N ILE A 114 -3.00 4.93 -14.31
CA ILE A 114 -4.01 4.14 -13.60
C ILE A 114 -5.30 4.94 -13.40
N ASN A 115 -6.44 4.32 -13.74
CA ASN A 115 -7.76 4.88 -13.46
C ASN A 115 -8.10 4.77 -11.97
N ARG A 116 -7.98 5.89 -11.26
CA ARG A 116 -8.11 5.94 -9.80
C ARG A 116 -9.54 5.90 -9.28
N LYS A 117 -10.55 6.14 -10.12
CA LYS A 117 -11.94 6.37 -9.66
C LYS A 117 -12.51 5.15 -8.92
N ARG A 118 -12.44 3.97 -9.56
CA ARG A 118 -12.95 2.72 -8.97
C ARG A 118 -12.10 2.27 -7.78
N ILE A 119 -10.77 2.42 -7.90
CA ILE A 119 -9.83 2.04 -6.84
C ILE A 119 -10.12 2.86 -5.57
N TYR A 120 -10.27 4.17 -5.71
CA TYR A 120 -10.58 5.06 -4.60
C TYR A 120 -11.88 4.67 -3.89
N GLN A 121 -12.94 4.39 -4.64
CA GLN A 121 -14.21 3.95 -4.06
C GLN A 121 -14.06 2.66 -3.24
N ASN A 122 -13.27 1.69 -3.72
CA ASN A 122 -12.99 0.47 -2.98
C ASN A 122 -12.16 0.75 -1.72
N ILE A 123 -11.16 1.65 -1.81
CA ILE A 123 -10.34 2.06 -0.67
C ILE A 123 -11.18 2.70 0.43
N ILE A 124 -12.05 3.67 0.10
CA ILE A 124 -12.89 4.34 1.10
C ILE A 124 -13.86 3.37 1.76
N LYS A 125 -14.58 2.56 0.98
CA LYS A 125 -15.50 1.54 1.52
C LYS A 125 -14.80 0.55 2.44
N THR A 126 -13.54 0.22 2.16
CA THR A 126 -12.76 -0.69 3.01
C THR A 126 -12.29 0.03 4.27
N MET A 127 -11.78 1.25 4.15
CA MET A 127 -11.34 2.08 5.28
C MET A 127 -12.46 2.27 6.32
N GLU A 128 -13.68 2.54 5.88
CA GLU A 128 -14.86 2.71 6.75
C GLU A 128 -15.13 1.48 7.62
N LYS A 129 -14.88 0.27 7.11
CA LYS A 129 -15.06 -0.98 7.88
C LYS A 129 -13.98 -1.20 8.94
N HIS A 130 -12.81 -0.58 8.78
CA HIS A 130 -11.63 -0.83 9.62
C HIS A 130 -11.23 0.37 10.50
N GLN A 131 -12.11 1.37 10.69
CA GLN A 131 -11.82 2.59 11.45
C GLN A 131 -11.39 2.35 12.92
N LYS A 132 -11.71 1.18 13.50
CA LYS A 132 -11.31 0.82 14.86
C LYS A 132 -9.86 0.35 14.98
N ASN A 133 -9.23 -0.05 13.87
CA ASN A 133 -7.85 -0.50 13.86
C ASN A 133 -6.93 0.65 13.45
N ASN A 134 -6.29 1.28 14.44
CA ASN A 134 -5.47 2.47 14.20
C ASN A 134 -4.29 2.21 13.23
N LEU A 135 -3.69 1.01 13.22
CA LEU A 135 -2.61 0.68 12.31
C LEU A 135 -3.12 0.61 10.86
N ILE A 136 -4.24 -0.07 10.64
CA ILE A 136 -4.87 -0.13 9.31
C ILE A 136 -5.33 1.26 8.87
N THR A 137 -5.93 2.05 9.76
CA THR A 137 -6.28 3.44 9.49
C THR A 137 -5.04 4.24 9.07
N TRP A 138 -3.92 4.10 9.78
CA TRP A 138 -2.66 4.75 9.40
C TRP A 138 -2.20 4.35 8.00
N LYS A 139 -2.27 3.05 7.65
CA LYS A 139 -1.97 2.55 6.29
C LYS A 139 -2.88 3.15 5.22
N PHE A 140 -4.18 3.29 5.52
CA PHE A 140 -5.10 3.97 4.63
C PHE A 140 -4.74 5.45 4.44
N LEU A 141 -4.45 6.19 5.52
CA LEU A 141 -4.02 7.58 5.40
C LEU A 141 -2.77 7.72 4.52
N THR A 142 -1.78 6.83 4.69
CA THR A 142 -0.61 6.73 3.80
C THR A 142 -1.04 6.52 2.34
N CYS A 143 -1.91 5.55 2.08
CA CYS A 143 -2.42 5.22 0.74
C CYS A 143 -3.19 6.38 0.10
N LEU A 144 -3.98 7.13 0.89
CA LEU A 144 -4.75 8.29 0.44
C LEU A 144 -3.87 9.40 -0.17
N SER A 145 -2.58 9.48 0.18
CA SER A 145 -1.63 10.39 -0.50
C SER A 145 -1.50 10.17 -2.03
N ALA A 146 -1.94 9.01 -2.54
CA ALA A 146 -1.99 8.71 -3.97
C ALA A 146 -3.27 9.22 -4.68
N PHE A 147 -4.25 9.73 -3.94
CA PHE A 147 -5.60 10.06 -4.42
C PHE A 147 -5.93 11.54 -4.16
N PRO A 148 -5.79 12.44 -5.15
CA PRO A 148 -6.04 13.87 -4.95
C PRO A 148 -7.44 14.24 -4.47
N GLN A 149 -8.44 13.37 -4.68
CA GLN A 149 -9.81 13.55 -4.19
C GLN A 149 -10.02 13.19 -2.71
N SER A 150 -8.98 12.73 -2.00
CA SER A 150 -9.08 12.37 -0.58
C SER A 150 -8.80 13.54 0.37
N ILE A 151 -8.69 14.77 -0.13
CA ILE A 151 -8.29 15.95 0.65
C ILE A 151 -9.20 16.13 1.86
N ASP A 152 -10.52 16.14 1.67
CA ASP A 152 -11.47 16.37 2.76
C ASP A 152 -11.34 15.33 3.89
N ILE A 153 -11.09 14.06 3.53
CA ILE A 153 -10.86 12.99 4.50
C ILE A 153 -9.55 13.21 5.26
N LEU A 154 -8.48 13.60 4.56
CA LEU A 154 -7.20 13.86 5.19
C LEU A 154 -7.28 15.08 6.11
N GLU A 155 -7.98 16.14 5.71
CA GLU A 155 -8.23 17.32 6.53
C GLU A 155 -9.03 16.99 7.80
N ASP A 156 -10.08 16.17 7.69
CA ASP A 156 -10.84 15.67 8.85
C ASP A 156 -9.91 14.99 9.87
N TYR A 157 -8.99 14.12 9.41
CA TYR A 157 -8.01 13.49 10.30
C TYR A 157 -6.99 14.46 10.88
N CYS A 158 -6.60 15.51 10.15
CA CYS A 158 -5.72 16.56 10.68
C CYS A 158 -6.35 17.29 11.86
N TYR A 159 -7.64 17.64 11.76
CA TYR A 159 -8.32 18.48 12.77
C TYR A 159 -8.97 17.67 13.90
N HIS A 160 -9.46 16.47 13.62
CA HIS A 160 -10.35 15.74 14.53
C HIS A 160 -9.79 14.42 15.06
N SER A 161 -8.68 13.91 14.52
CA SER A 161 -8.10 12.66 15.03
C SER A 161 -7.58 12.84 16.46
N LYS A 162 -7.93 11.91 17.37
CA LYS A 162 -7.44 11.90 18.75
C LYS A 162 -5.98 11.40 18.87
N LEU A 163 -5.48 10.74 17.83
CA LEU A 163 -4.14 10.13 17.84
C LEU A 163 -3.17 10.99 17.03
N LYS A 164 -2.16 11.55 17.71
CA LYS A 164 -1.20 12.45 17.07
C LYS A 164 -0.50 11.83 15.87
N ILE A 165 -0.19 10.53 15.90
CA ILE A 165 0.44 9.86 14.77
C ILE A 165 -0.45 9.78 13.53
N LEU A 166 -1.77 9.67 13.70
CA LEU A 166 -2.72 9.70 12.58
C LEU A 166 -2.86 11.12 12.01
N GLN A 167 -2.90 12.15 12.86
CA GLN A 167 -2.86 13.55 12.42
C GLN A 167 -1.61 13.81 11.56
N LEU A 168 -0.42 13.44 12.08
CA LEU A 168 0.85 13.66 11.37
C LEU A 168 0.92 12.90 10.04
N GLU A 169 0.33 11.71 9.96
CA GLU A 169 0.27 10.96 8.71
C GLU A 169 -0.69 11.57 7.69
N ALA A 170 -1.82 12.12 8.16
CA ALA A 170 -2.76 12.84 7.33
C ALA A 170 -2.13 14.14 6.78
N GLU A 171 -1.47 14.92 7.64
CA GLU A 171 -0.71 16.12 7.26
C GLU A 171 0.36 15.79 6.20
N ARG A 172 1.13 14.72 6.42
CA ARG A 172 2.14 14.24 5.46
C ARG A 172 1.52 13.90 4.11
N SER A 173 0.40 13.20 4.13
CA SER A 173 -0.29 12.74 2.91
C SER A 173 -0.88 13.91 2.12
N LEU A 174 -1.44 14.90 2.83
CA LEU A 174 -1.96 16.13 2.23
C LEU A 174 -0.83 16.93 1.56
N ASN A 175 0.30 17.09 2.25
CA ASN A 175 1.48 17.76 1.72
C ASN A 175 2.02 17.10 0.43
N LEU A 176 1.99 15.76 0.34
CA LEU A 176 2.38 15.06 -0.88
C LEU A 176 1.43 15.34 -2.05
N ILE A 177 0.11 15.37 -1.80
CA ILE A 177 -0.88 15.70 -2.84
C ILE A 177 -0.65 17.12 -3.36
N LEU A 178 -0.53 18.10 -2.45
CA LEU A 178 -0.36 19.51 -2.80
C LEU A 178 0.92 19.74 -3.59
N ARG A 179 2.03 19.15 -3.14
CA ARG A 179 3.32 19.26 -3.84
C ARG A 179 3.25 18.74 -5.28
N ARG A 180 2.63 17.58 -5.49
CA ARG A 180 2.50 16.99 -6.82
C ARG A 180 1.58 17.77 -7.75
N ARG A 181 0.57 18.46 -7.19
CA ARG A 181 -0.23 19.42 -7.97
C ARG A 181 0.63 20.58 -8.45
N ASN A 182 1.45 21.14 -7.56
CA ASN A 182 2.34 22.25 -7.91
C ASN A 182 3.41 21.86 -8.94
N GLU A 183 4.01 20.67 -8.82
CA GLU A 183 4.98 20.16 -9.80
C GLU A 183 4.35 20.03 -11.20
N LYS A 184 3.10 19.56 -11.29
CA LYS A 184 2.36 19.49 -12.57
C LYS A 184 1.96 20.83 -13.18
N LEU A 185 1.91 21.90 -12.38
CA LEU A 185 1.57 23.25 -12.84
C LEU A 185 2.78 24.00 -13.40
N ILE A 186 4.01 23.51 -13.15
CA ILE A 186 5.26 24.13 -13.63
C ILE A 186 5.67 23.59 -15.01
N ASP A 187 5.10 22.46 -15.44
CA ASP A 187 5.38 21.82 -16.74
C ASP A 187 4.50 22.36 -17.90
N TYR A 188 3.82 23.51 -17.71
CA TYR A 188 3.01 24.24 -18.70
C TYR A 188 3.45 25.69 -18.81
#